data_AF-X1AE66-F1
#
_entry.id   AF-X1AE66-F1
#
_cell.length_a   1.000
_cell.length_b   1.000
_cell.length_c   1.000
_cell.angle_alpha   90.00
_cell.angle_beta   90.00
_cell.angle_gamma   90.00
#
_symmetry.space_group_name_H-M   'P 1'
#
loop_
_entity.id
_entity.type
_entity.pdbx_description
1 polymer ?
#
loop_
_entity_poly.entity_id
_entity_poly.type
_entity_poly.pdbx_seq_one_letter_code
_entity_poly.pdbx_strand_id
1 'polypeptide(L)' 'GLHVRLQSPKYVAGDKLGQLLLEEYLEPRGLKVITKKEALVEARKHKTRGDLSDIVDFAMAYLREHGIEAWK' A
#
# COMPACT_ATOMS: atom_id res chain seq x y z
N GLY A 1 -13.95 3.51 -18.79
CA GLY A 1 -12.70 4.24 -18.50
C GLY A 1 -11.87 3.56 -17.43
N LEU A 2 -11.37 2.35 -17.69
CA LEU A 2 -10.43 1.62 -16.81
C LEU A 2 -8.95 1.85 -17.21
N HIS A 3 -8.70 2.16 -18.49
CA HIS A 3 -7.37 2.25 -19.08
C HIS A 3 -6.51 3.44 -18.61
N VAL A 4 -7.08 4.44 -17.93
CA VAL A 4 -6.33 5.63 -17.47
C VAL A 4 -5.71 5.40 -16.07
N ARG A 5 -6.26 4.49 -15.25
CA ARG A 5 -5.75 4.25 -13.89
C ARG A 5 -4.41 3.50 -13.87
N LEU A 6 -4.22 2.57 -14.80
CA LEU A 6 -3.02 1.73 -14.92
C LEU A 6 -1.75 2.49 -15.38
N GLN A 7 -1.87 3.73 -15.85
CA GLN A 7 -0.71 4.52 -16.32
C GLN A 7 -0.24 5.59 -15.34
N SER A 8 -0.95 5.82 -14.22
CA SER A 8 -0.49 6.79 -13.23
C SER A 8 0.68 6.20 -12.44
N PRO A 9 1.86 6.84 -12.42
CA PRO A 9 3.01 6.37 -11.66
C PRO A 9 2.71 6.17 -10.17
N LYS A 10 1.74 6.93 -9.63
CA LYS A 10 1.28 6.82 -8.24
C LYS A 10 0.51 5.52 -7.98
N TYR A 11 -0.29 5.06 -8.94
CA TYR A 11 -1.05 3.82 -8.82
C TYR A 11 -0.11 2.60 -8.83
N VAL A 12 0.83 2.58 -9.79
CA VAL A 12 1.85 1.53 -9.87
C VAL A 12 2.74 1.51 -8.62
N ALA A 13 3.08 2.67 -8.07
CA ALA A 13 3.80 2.76 -6.80
C ALA A 13 2.96 2.25 -5.61
N GLY A 14 1.66 2.51 -5.62
CA GLY A 14 0.70 2.04 -4.64
C GLY A 14 0.55 0.53 -4.61
N ASP A 15 0.35 -0.11 -5.75
CA ASP A 15 0.28 -1.58 -5.86
C ASP A 15 1.57 -2.23 -5.39
N LYS A 16 2.73 -1.71 -5.81
CA LYS A 16 4.04 -2.20 -5.36
C LYS A 16 4.21 -2.07 -3.85
N LEU A 17 3.81 -0.94 -3.28
CA LEU A 17 3.85 -0.75 -1.83
C LEU A 17 2.87 -1.69 -1.13
N GLY A 18 1.65 -1.88 -1.65
CA GLY A 18 0.65 -2.78 -1.10
C GLY A 18 1.14 -4.23 -1.07
N GLN A 19 1.71 -4.70 -2.18
CA GLN A 19 2.34 -6.02 -2.26
C GLN A 19 3.48 -6.16 -1.26
N LEU A 20 4.36 -5.16 -1.18
CA LEU A 20 5.48 -5.19 -0.23
C LEU A 20 5.00 -5.21 1.23
N LEU A 21 3.97 -4.43 1.57
CA LEU A 21 3.38 -4.45 2.92
C LEU A 21 2.73 -5.80 3.23
N LEU A 22 2.12 -6.44 2.24
CA LEU A 22 1.55 -7.78 2.42
C LEU A 22 2.65 -8.80 2.71
N GLU A 23 3.63 -8.91 1.82
CA GLU A 23 4.66 -9.96 1.86
C GLU A 23 5.72 -9.73 2.95
N GLU A 24 6.17 -8.49 3.17
CA GLU A 24 7.29 -8.20 4.08
C GLU A 24 6.83 -7.74 5.47
N TYR A 25 5.63 -7.15 5.58
CA TYR A 25 5.12 -6.65 6.84
C TYR A 25 4.05 -7.55 7.47
N LEU A 26 2.99 -7.88 6.75
CA LEU A 26 1.80 -8.55 7.29
C LEU A 26 1.97 -10.06 7.40
N GLU A 27 2.32 -10.74 6.30
CA GLU A 27 2.43 -12.20 6.22
C GLU A 27 3.39 -12.79 7.26
N PRO A 28 4.62 -12.29 7.44
CA PRO A 28 5.56 -12.86 8.41
C PRO A 28 5.10 -12.70 9.86
N ARG A 29 4.18 -11.75 10.11
CA ARG A 29 3.62 -11.46 11.43
C ARG A 29 2.22 -12.07 11.64
N GLY A 30 1.64 -12.68 10.60
CA GLY A 30 0.25 -13.16 10.62
C GLY A 30 -0.78 -12.06 10.87
N LEU A 31 -0.46 -10.81 10.56
CA LEU A 31 -1.34 -9.67 10.78
C LEU A 31 -2.37 -9.58 9.65
N LYS A 32 -3.63 -9.33 10.03
CA LYS A 32 -4.73 -9.09 9.08
C LYS A 32 -5.22 -7.66 9.07
N VAL A 33 -4.56 -6.80 9.84
CA VAL A 33 -4.95 -5.41 10.05
C VAL A 33 -3.72 -4.53 9.91
N ILE A 34 -3.88 -3.39 9.25
CA ILE A 34 -2.87 -2.34 9.20
C ILE A 34 -3.54 -0.97 9.23
N THR A 35 -2.92 -0.02 9.93
CA THR A 35 -3.34 1.38 9.94
C THR A 35 -2.60 2.18 8.87
N LYS A 36 -3.20 3.26 8.39
CA LYS A 36 -2.55 4.19 7.45
C LYS A 36 -1.23 4.73 8.01
N LYS A 37 -1.16 4.92 9.34
CA LYS A 37 0.07 5.37 10.02
C LYS A 37 1.18 4.33 9.93
N GLU A 38 0.88 3.05 10.15
CA GLU A 38 1.86 1.96 9.98
C GLU A 38 2.31 1.83 8.54
N ALA A 39 1.37 1.85 7.59
CA ALA A 39 1.69 1.85 6.16
C ALA A 39 2.59 3.02 5.76
N LEU A 40 2.37 4.24 6.31
CA LEU A 40 3.23 5.40 6.11
C LEU A 40 4.63 5.22 6.70
N VAL A 41 4.74 4.61 7.89
CA VAL A 41 6.03 4.35 8.53
C VAL A 41 6.84 3.35 7.71
N GLU A 42 6.22 2.27 7.27
CA GLU A 42 6.87 1.27 6.43
C GLU A 42 7.23 1.86 5.06
N ALA A 43 6.33 2.60 4.40
CA ALA A 43 6.62 3.26 3.12
C ALA A 43 7.85 4.19 3.18
N ARG A 44 8.06 4.88 4.32
CA ARG A 44 9.26 5.70 4.54
C ARG A 44 10.53 4.87 4.66
N LYS A 45 10.48 3.69 5.28
CA LYS A 45 11.62 2.77 5.40
C LYS A 45 12.06 2.24 4.03
N HIS A 46 11.10 1.98 3.13
CA HIS A 46 11.37 1.50 1.78
C HIS A 46 11.82 2.59 0.78
N LYS A 47 12.10 3.81 1.28
CA LYS A 47 12.60 4.95 0.48
C LYS A 47 11.71 5.28 -0.73
N THR A 48 10.40 5.01 -0.64
CA THR A 48 9.46 5.31 -1.73
C THR A 48 9.49 6.82 -1.99
N ARG A 49 9.89 7.22 -3.21
CA ARG A 49 9.97 8.63 -3.63
C ARG A 49 8.59 9.09 -4.14
N GLY A 50 8.12 10.25 -3.69
CA GLY A 50 6.88 10.87 -4.16
C GLY A 50 5.96 11.33 -3.02
N ASP A 51 4.72 11.67 -3.37
CA ASP A 51 3.68 11.95 -2.39
C ASP A 51 3.23 10.64 -1.74
N LEU A 52 3.81 10.34 -0.58
CA LEU A 52 3.58 9.11 0.16
C LEU A 52 2.11 8.97 0.59
N SER A 53 1.35 10.07 0.76
CA SER A 53 -0.04 9.95 1.19
C SER A 53 -0.88 9.28 0.11
N ASP A 54 -0.77 9.73 -1.13
CA ASP A 54 -1.51 9.14 -2.27
C ASP A 54 -1.09 7.69 -2.52
N ILE A 55 0.21 7.42 -2.45
CA ILE A 55 0.77 6.08 -2.66
C ILE A 55 0.28 5.12 -1.58
N VAL A 56 0.25 5.56 -0.32
CA VAL A 56 -0.29 4.76 0.78
C VAL A 56 -1.79 4.56 0.62
N ASP A 57 -2.56 5.55 0.17
CA ASP A 57 -3.99 5.36 -0.07
C ASP A 57 -4.26 4.28 -1.14
N PHE A 58 -3.46 4.23 -2.19
CA PHE A 58 -3.51 3.13 -3.17
C PHE A 58 -3.07 1.79 -2.58
N ALA A 59 -1.99 1.75 -1.80
CA ALA A 59 -1.54 0.53 -1.12
C ALA A 59 -2.60 -0.03 -0.16
N MET A 60 -3.30 0.84 0.58
CA MET A 60 -4.38 0.46 1.48
C MET A 60 -5.59 -0.09 0.71
N ALA A 61 -5.87 0.41 -0.50
CA ALA A 61 -6.88 -0.16 -1.37
C ALA A 61 -6.48 -1.57 -1.85
N TYR A 62 -5.24 -1.75 -2.30
CA TYR A 62 -4.69 -3.05 -2.67
C TYR A 62 -4.82 -4.07 -1.52
N LEU A 63 -4.45 -3.68 -0.31
CA LEU A 63 -4.53 -4.56 0.87
C LEU A 63 -5.98 -4.97 1.20
N ARG A 64 -6.95 -4.07 1.05
CA ARG A 64 -8.38 -4.39 1.21
C ARG A 64 -8.86 -5.41 0.19
N GLU A 65 -8.41 -5.31 -1.06
CA GLU A 65 -8.73 -6.29 -2.11
C GLU A 65 -8.16 -7.69 -1.78
N HIS A 66 -7.08 -7.75 -1.00
CA HIS A 66 -6.45 -8.98 -0.53
C HIS A 66 -6.98 -9.46 0.85
N GLY A 67 -8.08 -8.89 1.33
CA GLY A 67 -8.73 -9.32 2.57
C GLY A 67 -8.04 -8.83 3.85
N ILE A 68 -7.16 -7.83 3.76
CA ILE A 68 -6.55 -7.16 4.90
C ILE A 68 -7.43 -5.98 5.31
N GLU A 69 -7.72 -5.86 6.60
CA GLU A 69 -8.41 -4.69 7.14
C GLU A 69 -7.46 -3.49 7.18
N ALA A 70 -7.71 -2.54 6.29
CA ALA A 70 -6.90 -1.32 6.18
C ALA A 70 -7.64 -0.13 6.82
N TRP A 71 -7.17 0.34 7.98
CA TRP A 71 -7.79 1.38 8.79
C TRP A 71 -7.19 2.77 8.48
N LYS A 72 -8.01 3.83 8.59
CA LYS A 72 -7.54 5.21 8.36
C LYS A 72 -6.67 5.73 9.49
#